data_AF-A0A0G4MFI3-F1
#
_entry.id   AF-A0A0G4MFI3-F1
#
_cell.length_a   1.000
_cell.length_b   1.000
_cell.length_c   1.000
_cell.angle_alpha   90.00
_cell.angle_beta   90.00
_cell.angle_gamma   90.00
#
_symmetry.space_group_name_H-M   'P 1'
#
loop_
_entity.id
_entity.type
_entity.pdbx_description
1 polymer ?
#
loop_
_entity_poly.entity_id
_entity_poly.type
_entity_poly.pdbx_seq_one_letter_code
_entity_poly.pdbx_strand_id
1 'polypeptide(L)'
;MILFGGGGYTPRNVARAWAYETSIAAGIQDRIAPIIPSHTPWRDQFRYEELFPTLEQILGEPRVNKNPQKRLHEIVQHVNEQLRFVEAAPSVQSQVIPPDLGGIRDDVEAQLREEREARDDGLRKLREEAIGIPMEL
;
A
#
# COMPACT_ATOMS: atom_id res chain seq x y z
N MET A 1 11.84 0.31 0.65
CA MET A 1 11.03 0.08 -0.56
C MET A 1 9.67 -0.43 -0.12
N ILE A 2 8.57 0.17 -0.60
CA ILE A 2 7.21 -0.33 -0.39
C ILE A 2 6.68 -0.71 -1.76
N LEU A 3 6.16 -1.93 -1.89
CA LEU A 3 5.61 -2.45 -3.13
C LEU A 3 4.09 -2.38 -3.04
N PHE A 4 3.47 -1.77 -4.05
CA PHE A 4 2.03 -1.73 -4.19
C PHE A 4 1.63 -2.48 -5.46
N GLY A 5 0.45 -3.08 -5.42
CA GLY A 5 -0.18 -3.59 -6.64
C GLY A 5 -0.71 -2.44 -7.51
N GLY A 6 -1.57 -2.80 -8.46
CA GLY A 6 -2.22 -1.85 -9.35
C GLY A 6 -3.27 -2.54 -10.22
N GLY A 7 -3.62 -1.90 -11.33
CA GLY A 7 -4.58 -2.45 -12.28
C GLY A 7 -4.07 -3.72 -12.98
N GLY A 8 -4.98 -4.64 -13.26
CA GLY A 8 -4.71 -5.85 -14.02
C GLY A 8 -6.00 -6.61 -14.32
N TYR A 9 -6.41 -6.62 -15.59
CA TYR A 9 -7.74 -7.09 -15.99
C TYR A 9 -7.79 -8.56 -16.39
N THR A 10 -6.68 -9.28 -16.19
CA THR A 10 -6.60 -10.74 -16.36
C THR A 10 -6.09 -11.35 -15.06
N PRO A 11 -6.97 -11.67 -14.10
CA PRO A 11 -6.59 -12.01 -12.73
C PRO A 11 -5.55 -13.15 -12.62
N ARG A 12 -5.65 -14.17 -13.47
CA ARG A 12 -4.67 -15.26 -13.54
C ARG A 12 -3.25 -14.80 -13.88
N ASN A 13 -3.10 -13.78 -14.71
CA ASN A 13 -1.79 -13.21 -15.08
C ASN A 13 -1.28 -12.28 -13.98
N VAL A 14 -2.19 -11.56 -13.30
CA VAL A 14 -1.87 -10.73 -12.14
C VAL A 14 -1.32 -11.58 -11.01
N ALA A 15 -1.97 -12.70 -10.71
CA ALA A 15 -1.50 -13.64 -9.68
C ALA A 15 -0.09 -14.18 -9.98
N ARG A 16 0.20 -14.54 -11.24
CA ARG A 16 1.53 -14.98 -11.67
C ARG A 16 2.57 -13.87 -11.52
N ALA A 17 2.25 -12.66 -11.98
CA ALA A 17 3.14 -11.51 -11.93
C ALA A 17 3.51 -11.17 -10.48
N TRP A 18 2.52 -11.03 -9.60
CA TRP A 18 2.77 -10.69 -8.20
C TRP A 18 3.49 -11.78 -7.43
N ALA A 19 3.19 -13.07 -7.70
CA ALA A 19 3.94 -14.18 -7.10
C ALA A 19 5.43 -14.11 -7.46
N TYR A 20 5.74 -13.82 -8.73
CA TYR A 20 7.12 -13.69 -9.18
C TYR A 20 7.80 -12.42 -8.67
N GLU A 21 7.12 -11.26 -8.73
CA GLU A 21 7.65 -10.00 -8.18
C GLU A 21 7.94 -10.10 -6.69
N THR A 22 7.12 -10.84 -5.93
CA THR A 22 7.37 -11.14 -4.52
C THR A 22 8.62 -12.00 -4.35
N SER A 23 8.86 -12.96 -5.25
CA SER A 23 10.08 -13.78 -5.21
C SER A 23 11.34 -12.95 -5.45
N ILE A 24 11.28 -11.95 -6.34
CA ILE A 24 12.38 -11.00 -6.57
C ILE A 24 12.59 -10.13 -5.32
N ALA A 25 11.51 -9.60 -4.74
CA ALA A 25 11.59 -8.79 -3.52
C ALA A 25 12.18 -9.55 -2.33
N ALA A 26 11.94 -10.86 -2.25
CA ALA A 26 12.51 -11.74 -1.25
C ALA A 26 13.91 -12.29 -1.61
N GLY A 27 14.45 -11.98 -2.79
CA GLY A 27 15.74 -12.49 -3.26
C GLY A 27 15.77 -14.01 -3.49
N ILE A 28 14.63 -14.58 -3.88
CA ILE A 28 14.44 -16.03 -4.10
C ILE A 28 13.97 -16.35 -5.51
N GLN A 29 14.11 -15.45 -6.48
CA GLN A 29 13.66 -15.61 -7.86
C GLN A 29 14.25 -16.86 -8.53
N ASP A 30 15.46 -17.27 -8.15
CA ASP A 30 16.11 -18.47 -8.70
C ASP A 30 15.59 -19.78 -8.07
N ARG A 31 14.76 -19.68 -7.03
CA ARG A 31 14.22 -20.81 -6.27
C ARG A 31 12.72 -21.02 -6.46
N ILE A 32 12.04 -20.10 -7.15
CA ILE A 32 10.60 -20.25 -7.41
C ILE A 32 10.38 -21.36 -8.45
N ALA A 33 9.42 -22.23 -8.18
CA ALA A 33 9.10 -23.31 -9.10
C ALA A 33 8.54 -22.75 -10.42
N PRO A 34 8.97 -23.27 -11.59
CA PRO A 34 8.45 -22.84 -12.88
C PRO A 34 7.02 -23.35 -13.12
N ILE A 35 6.50 -24.23 -12.27
CA ILE A 35 5.15 -24.80 -12.33
C ILE A 35 4.37 -24.37 -11.08
N ILE A 36 3.13 -23.96 -11.28
CA ILE A 36 2.19 -23.58 -10.23
C ILE A 36 1.92 -24.81 -9.33
N PRO A 37 2.11 -24.69 -8.00
CA PRO A 37 1.92 -25.79 -7.07
C PRO A 37 0.55 -26.47 -7.21
N SER A 38 0.52 -27.80 -7.04
CA SER A 38 -0.72 -28.58 -7.17
C SER A 38 -1.79 -28.22 -6.14
N HIS A 39 -1.37 -27.74 -4.97
CA HIS A 39 -2.25 -27.31 -3.88
C HIS A 39 -2.75 -25.85 -4.02
N THR A 40 -2.42 -25.16 -5.12
CA THR A 40 -2.86 -23.78 -5.33
C THR A 40 -4.38 -23.71 -5.43
N PRO A 41 -5.05 -22.84 -4.66
CA PRO A 41 -6.50 -22.62 -4.78
C PRO A 41 -6.90 -22.20 -6.20
N TRP A 42 -8.00 -22.75 -6.72
CA TRP A 42 -8.52 -22.46 -8.06
C TRP A 42 -7.49 -22.64 -9.19
N ARG A 43 -6.60 -23.64 -9.05
CA ARG A 43 -5.54 -23.93 -10.04
C ARG A 43 -6.08 -24.13 -11.46
N ASP A 44 -7.27 -24.70 -11.60
CA ASP A 44 -8.00 -24.88 -12.86
C ASP A 44 -8.25 -23.56 -13.61
N GLN A 45 -8.41 -22.44 -12.89
CA GLN A 45 -8.66 -21.12 -13.48
C GLN A 45 -7.42 -20.51 -14.17
N PHE A 46 -6.23 -21.04 -13.90
CA PHE A 46 -4.98 -20.56 -14.48
C PHE A 46 -4.79 -20.95 -15.94
N ARG A 47 -5.53 -21.95 -16.44
CA ARG A 47 -5.47 -22.55 -17.81
C ARG A 47 -4.15 -23.24 -18.17
N TYR A 48 -3.03 -22.69 -17.74
CA TYR A 48 -1.67 -23.20 -17.93
C TYR A 48 -1.04 -23.48 -16.58
N GLU A 49 -0.25 -24.54 -16.49
CA GLU A 49 0.37 -24.95 -15.23
C GLU A 49 1.68 -24.22 -14.96
N GLU A 50 2.33 -23.74 -16.02
CA GLU A 50 3.57 -22.98 -15.97
C GLU A 50 3.33 -21.67 -15.22
N LEU A 51 4.33 -21.16 -14.50
CA LEU A 51 4.29 -19.82 -13.93
C LEU A 51 4.43 -18.76 -15.04
N PHE A 52 5.26 -19.05 -16.04
CA PHE A 52 5.54 -18.21 -17.22
C PHE A 52 5.14 -18.92 -18.52
N PRO A 53 3.86 -18.83 -18.92
CA PRO A 53 3.43 -19.35 -20.20
C PRO A 53 3.94 -18.41 -21.30
N THR A 54 4.15 -18.95 -22.50
CA THR A 54 4.67 -18.19 -23.62
C THR A 54 3.66 -17.14 -24.09
N LEU A 55 4.15 -16.10 -24.77
CA LEU A 55 3.27 -15.08 -25.36
C LEU A 55 2.32 -15.68 -26.39
N GLU A 56 2.75 -16.70 -27.13
CA GLU A 56 1.89 -17.44 -28.07
C GLU A 56 0.74 -18.14 -27.34
N GLN A 57 1.02 -18.77 -26.20
CA GLN A 57 -0.01 -19.39 -25.36
C GLN A 57 -0.99 -18.35 -24.81
N ILE A 58 -0.54 -17.15 -24.44
CA ILE A 58 -1.41 -16.13 -23.83
C ILE A 58 -2.20 -15.31 -24.86
N LEU A 59 -1.55 -14.89 -25.96
CA LEU A 59 -2.07 -13.91 -26.91
C LEU A 59 -2.55 -14.53 -28.22
N GLY A 60 -2.17 -15.78 -28.52
CA GLY A 60 -2.42 -16.45 -29.79
C GLY A 60 -1.60 -15.86 -30.93
N GLU A 61 -1.80 -14.58 -31.24
CA GLU A 61 -1.08 -13.85 -32.29
C GLU A 61 -0.14 -12.78 -31.70
N PRO A 62 1.11 -12.69 -32.20
CA PRO A 62 2.03 -11.62 -31.81
C PRO A 62 1.46 -10.24 -32.15
N ARG A 63 1.39 -9.35 -31.16
CA ARG A 63 1.00 -7.96 -31.39
C ARG A 63 2.18 -7.17 -31.95
N VAL A 64 1.92 -6.39 -33.01
CA VAL A 64 2.92 -5.52 -33.62
C VAL A 64 3.35 -4.44 -32.62
N ASN A 65 4.66 -4.33 -32.39
CA ASN A 65 5.23 -3.26 -31.57
C ASN A 65 5.12 -1.92 -32.31
N LYS A 66 4.34 -0.99 -31.77
CA LYS A 66 4.14 0.36 -32.31
C LYS A 66 5.06 1.42 -31.67
N ASN A 67 6.08 0.99 -30.95
CA ASN A 67 7.03 1.86 -30.26
C ASN A 67 8.37 1.87 -31.03
N PRO A 68 8.54 2.73 -32.05
CA PRO A 68 9.79 2.81 -32.79
C PRO A 68 10.91 3.35 -31.89
N GLN A 69 12.14 2.89 -32.14
CA GLN A 69 13.30 3.27 -31.35
C GLN A 69 13.48 4.79 -31.28
N LYS A 70 13.34 5.51 -32.41
CA LYS A 70 13.43 6.97 -32.45
C LYS A 70 12.54 7.66 -31.39
N ARG A 71 11.26 7.27 -31.31
CA ARG A 71 10.30 7.84 -30.34
C ARG A 71 10.71 7.55 -28.90
N LEU A 72 11.20 6.34 -28.62
CA LEU A 72 11.67 5.98 -27.29
C LEU A 72 12.86 6.84 -26.87
N HIS A 73 13.82 7.06 -27.78
CA HIS A 73 14.98 7.93 -27.51
C HIS A 73 14.56 9.38 -27.27
N GLU A 74 13.62 9.91 -28.06
CA GLU A 74 13.08 11.26 -27.88
C GLU A 74 12.41 11.43 -26.49
N ILE A 75 11.61 10.44 -26.05
CA ILE A 75 10.99 10.45 -24.71
C ILE A 75 12.05 10.42 -23.62
N VAL A 76 13.04 9.54 -23.73
CA VAL A 76 14.12 9.41 -22.73
C VAL A 76 14.94 10.70 -22.63
N GLN A 77 15.29 11.31 -23.77
CA GLN A 77 16.01 12.59 -23.79
C GLN A 77 15.18 13.70 -23.14
N HIS A 78 13.90 13.79 -23.48
CA HIS A 78 12.99 14.79 -22.90
C HIS A 78 12.88 14.64 -21.38
N VAL A 79 12.65 13.43 -20.88
CA VAL A 79 12.56 13.15 -19.44
C VAL A 79 13.88 13.47 -18.73
N ASN A 80 15.02 13.13 -19.31
CA ASN A 80 16.33 13.49 -18.73
C ASN A 80 16.52 15.01 -18.64
N GLU A 81 16.12 15.76 -19.66
CA GLU A 81 16.19 17.22 -19.61
C GLU A 81 15.28 17.80 -18.52
N GLN A 82 14.07 17.25 -18.32
CA GLN A 82 13.20 17.64 -17.22
C GLN A 82 13.84 17.35 -15.85
N LEU A 83 14.49 16.18 -15.69
CA LEU A 83 15.16 15.81 -14.44
C LEU A 83 16.34 16.72 -14.11
N ARG A 84 17.01 17.35 -15.10
CA ARG A 84 18.10 18.31 -14.84
C ARG A 84 17.61 19.56 -14.09
N PHE A 85 16.36 19.95 -14.28
CA PHE A 85 15.76 21.07 -13.54
C PHE A 85 15.34 20.68 -12.11
N VAL A 86 15.39 19.40 -11.76
CA VAL A 86 15.21 18.90 -10.39
C VAL A 86 16.58 18.86 -9.73
N GLU A 87 17.20 20.02 -9.48
CA GLU A 87 18.53 20.14 -8.84
C GLU A 87 18.58 19.52 -7.42
N ALA A 88 17.44 19.52 -6.73
CA ALA A 88 17.20 18.78 -5.52
C ALA A 88 15.70 18.54 -5.39
N ALA A 89 15.28 17.29 -5.26
CA ALA A 89 14.03 17.02 -4.57
C ALA A 89 14.37 17.11 -3.08
N PRO A 90 13.98 18.18 -2.34
CA PRO A 90 14.06 18.16 -0.89
C PRO A 90 13.13 17.04 -0.44
N SER A 91 13.69 15.85 -0.33
CA SER A 91 13.04 14.74 0.34
C SER A 91 12.87 15.25 1.75
N VAL A 92 11.63 15.59 2.11
CA VAL A 92 11.26 15.73 3.51
C VAL A 92 11.64 14.39 4.12
N GLN A 93 12.76 14.38 4.85
CA GLN A 93 13.24 13.20 5.51
C GLN A 93 12.10 12.71 6.39
N SER A 94 11.67 11.47 6.20
CA SER A 94 10.76 10.84 7.14
C SER A 94 11.46 10.83 8.50
N GLN A 95 11.10 11.79 9.35
CA GLN A 95 11.58 11.81 10.72
C GLN A 95 10.71 10.86 11.50
N VAL A 96 11.35 9.87 12.13
CA VAL A 96 10.71 9.07 13.16
C VAL A 96 10.27 10.06 14.23
N ILE A 97 8.96 10.15 14.47
CA ILE A 97 8.41 10.93 15.57
C ILE A 97 9.11 10.42 16.84
N PRO A 98 9.84 11.28 17.58
CA PRO A 98 10.46 10.89 18.84
C PRO A 98 9.44 10.13 19.72
N PRO A 99 9.81 9.01 20.34
CA PRO A 99 8.89 8.17 21.12
C PRO A 99 8.22 8.92 22.28
N ASP A 100 8.78 10.07 22.68
CA ASP A 100 8.32 10.93 23.77
C ASP A 100 7.10 11.81 23.41
N LEU A 101 6.77 11.96 22.13
CA LEU A 101 5.59 12.74 21.70
C LEU A 101 4.26 11.98 21.89
N GLY A 102 4.32 10.66 22.12
CA GLY A 102 3.13 9.87 22.42
C GLY A 102 2.45 10.32 23.72
N GLY A 103 3.23 10.51 24.78
CA GLY A 103 2.71 10.98 26.08
C GLY A 103 2.15 12.40 26.00
N ILE A 104 2.87 13.32 25.34
CA ILE A 104 2.40 14.70 25.13
C ILE A 104 1.09 14.73 24.33
N ARG A 105 0.95 13.89 23.30
CA ARG A 105 -0.28 13.80 22.51
C ARG A 105 -1.44 13.30 23.36
N ASP A 106 -1.22 12.26 24.15
CA ASP A 106 -2.27 11.65 24.97
C ASP A 106 -2.71 12.60 26.10
N ASP A 107 -1.78 13.35 26.70
CA ASP A 107 -2.07 14.41 27.68
C ASP A 107 -2.90 15.56 27.07
N VAL A 108 -2.53 16.00 25.87
CA VAL A 108 -3.26 17.05 25.14
C VAL A 108 -4.65 16.57 24.71
N GLU A 109 -4.80 15.32 24.27
CA GLU A 109 -6.10 14.72 23.97
C GLU A 109 -6.99 14.63 25.22
N ALA A 110 -6.41 14.27 26.37
CA ALA A 110 -7.14 14.22 27.64
C ALA A 110 -7.63 15.62 28.06
N GLN A 111 -6.78 16.64 27.97
CA GLN A 111 -7.16 18.02 28.28
C GLN A 111 -8.26 18.55 27.35
N LEU A 112 -8.14 18.31 26.04
CA LEU A 112 -9.16 18.70 25.05
C LEU A 112 -10.50 18.01 25.30
N ARG A 113 -10.46 16.76 25.78
CA ARG A 113 -11.66 16.01 26.15
C ARG A 113 -12.30 16.58 27.41
N GLU A 114 -11.50 16.87 28.44
CA GLU A 114 -11.97 17.49 29.68
C GLU A 114 -12.57 18.87 29.44
N GLU A 115 -11.95 19.72 28.61
CA GLU A 115 -12.51 21.02 28.23
C GLU A 115 -13.84 20.89 27.48
N ARG A 116 -13.96 19.89 26.59
CA ARG A 116 -15.22 19.62 25.88
C ARG A 116 -16.32 19.16 26.83
N GLU A 117 -15.98 18.28 27.78
CA GLU A 117 -16.90 17.77 28.80
C GLU A 117 -17.30 18.87 29.80
N ALA A 118 -16.38 19.77 30.15
CA ALA A 118 -16.65 20.92 31.04
C ALA A 118 -17.50 22.00 30.36
N ARG A 119 -17.37 22.16 29.04
CA ARG A 119 -18.19 23.08 28.25
C ARG A 119 -19.62 22.55 28.03
N ASP A 120 -19.84 21.24 28.21
CA ASP A 120 -21.16 20.61 28.09
C ASP A 120 -21.88 20.59 29.44
N ASP A 121 -22.47 21.73 29.81
CA ASP A 121 -23.19 21.97 31.09
C ASP A 121 -24.28 20.91 31.41
N GLY A 122 -24.80 20.22 30.39
CA GLY A 122 -25.81 19.17 30.54
C GLY A 122 -25.26 17.90 31.20
N LEU A 123 -24.01 17.53 30.91
CA LEU A 123 -23.40 16.30 31.44
C LEU A 123 -22.96 16.47 32.91
N ARG A 124 -22.51 17.69 33.27
CA ARG A 124 -22.08 18.04 34.62
C ARG A 124 -23.24 17.94 35.63
N LYS A 125 -24.41 18.50 35.27
CA LYS A 125 -25.62 18.42 36.11
C LYS A 125 -26.09 16.98 36.35
N LEU A 126 -26.08 16.14 35.30
CA LEU A 126 -26.50 14.74 35.37
C LEU A 126 -25.63 13.90 36.30
N ARG A 127 -24.33 14.21 36.40
CA ARG A 127 -23.37 13.54 37.27
C ARG A 127 -23.44 14.03 38.71
N GLU A 128 -23.70 15.32 38.92
CA GLU A 128 -23.92 15.92 40.25
C GLU A 128 -25.24 15.46 40.87
N GLU A 129 -26.30 15.26 40.08
CA GLU A 129 -27.59 14.72 40.54
C GLU A 129 -27.55 13.23 40.94
N ALA A 130 -26.56 12.47 40.46
CA ALA A 130 -26.41 11.04 40.73
C ALA A 130 -25.71 10.72 42.08
N ILE A 131 -25.16 11.73 42.78
CA ILE A 131 -24.51 11.58 44.08
C ILE A 131 -25.50 12.04 45.18
N GLY A 132 -26.59 11.29 45.35
CA GLY A 132 -27.49 11.47 46.49
C GLY A 132 -26.86 10.88 47.76
N ILE A 133 -26.60 11.71 48.77
CA ILE A 133 -26.15 11.27 50.10
C ILE A 133 -27.31 10.49 50.76
N PRO A 134 -27.09 9.26 51.27
CA PRO A 134 -28.15 8.52 51.94
C PRO A 134 -28.52 9.24 53.25
N MET A 135 -29.79 9.64 53.37
CA MET A 135 -30.35 10.26 54.56
C MET A 135 -30.60 9.17 55.61
N GLU A 136 -29.91 9.22 56.75
CA GLU A 136 -30.14 8.31 57.88
C GLU A 136 -31.56 8.50 58.44
N LEU A 137 -32.27 7.39 58.64
CA LEU A 137 -33.43 7.23 59.52
C LEU A 137 -33.32 5.89 60.25
#